data_AF-A0A2H9U1B2-F1
#
_entry.id   AF-A0A2H9U1B2-F1
#
_cell.length_a   1.000
_cell.length_b   1.000
_cell.length_c   1.000
_cell.angle_alpha   90.00
_cell.angle_beta   90.00
_cell.angle_gamma   90.00
#
_symmetry.space_group_name_H-M   'P 1'
#
loop_
_entity.id
_entity.type
_entity.pdbx_description
1 polymer ?
#
loop_
_entity_poly.entity_id
_entity_poly.type
_entity_poly.pdbx_seq_one_letter_code
_entity_poly.pdbx_strand_id
1 'polypeptide(L)' 'MQKTLTEIGSHSLFHEYLNMVGVTSPSLNMIDQRWEYRYQDRLVAQIQVDTQGNARYFIDARAISVN' A
#
# COMPACT_ATOMS: atom_id res chain seq x y z
N MET A 1 -4.80 2.78 18.59
CA MET A 1 -3.72 3.37 17.75
C MET A 1 -3.05 2.24 16.98
N GLN A 2 -3.54 1.86 15.80
CA GLN A 2 -3.00 0.73 15.03
C GLN A 2 -2.32 1.27 13.77
N LYS A 3 -1.02 1.57 13.89
CA LYS A 3 -0.12 1.77 12.74
C LYS A 3 0.61 0.44 12.51
N THR A 4 -0.03 -0.48 11.78
CA THR A 4 0.58 -1.76 11.38
C THR A 4 0.90 -1.80 9.89
N LEU A 5 0.92 -0.65 9.23
CA LEU A 5 1.45 -0.56 7.89
C LEU A 5 2.97 -0.44 7.94
N THR A 6 3.64 -1.35 7.25
CA THR A 6 5.08 -1.36 7.04
C THR A 6 5.38 -0.64 5.74
N GLU A 7 6.29 0.33 5.80
CA GLU A 7 6.83 0.98 4.61
C GLU A 7 7.69 -0.02 3.83
N ILE A 8 7.49 -0.08 2.51
CA ILE A 8 8.30 -0.88 1.60
C ILE A 8 8.86 0.02 0.50
N GLY A 9 10.16 -0.15 0.22
CA GLY A 9 10.84 0.57 -0.86
C GLY A 9 10.67 -0.06 -2.25
N SER A 10 9.98 -1.20 -2.34
CA SER A 10 9.85 -1.96 -3.59
C SER A 10 8.41 -1.92 -4.12
N HIS A 11 8.23 -1.28 -5.27
CA HIS A 11 6.96 -1.26 -5.99
C HIS A 11 6.51 -2.67 -6.41
N SER A 12 7.44 -3.56 -6.75
CA SER A 12 7.11 -4.95 -7.10
C SER A 12 6.47 -5.69 -5.92
N LEU A 13 7.03 -5.56 -4.71
CA LEU A 13 6.44 -6.17 -3.50
C LEU A 13 5.05 -5.59 -3.21
N PHE A 14 4.87 -4.28 -3.43
CA PHE A 14 3.57 -3.63 -3.26
C PHE A 14 2.53 -4.19 -4.24
N HIS A 15 2.92 -4.34 -5.51
CA HIS A 15 2.03 -4.86 -6.54
C HIS A 15 1.64 -6.31 -6.29
N GLU A 16 2.60 -7.16 -5.90
CA GLU A 16 2.33 -8.56 -5.51
C GLU A 16 1.36 -8.63 -4.33
N TYR A 17 1.58 -7.80 -3.31
CA TYR A 17 0.68 -7.73 -2.17
C TYR A 17 -0.73 -7.30 -2.57
N LEU A 18 -0.86 -6.26 -3.41
CA LEU A 18 -2.16 -5.82 -3.92
C LEU A 18 -2.86 -6.93 -4.71
N ASN A 19 -2.11 -7.66 -5.54
CA ASN A 19 -2.65 -8.80 -6.27
C ASN A 19 -3.19 -9.89 -5.32
N MET A 20 -2.44 -10.22 -4.25
CA MET A 20 -2.88 -11.18 -3.23
C MET A 20 -4.16 -10.75 -2.52
N VAL A 21 -4.34 -9.45 -2.25
CA VAL A 21 -5.58 -8.93 -1.63
C VAL A 21 -6.69 -8.63 -2.65
N GLY A 22 -6.49 -9.00 -3.92
CA GLY A 22 -7.50 -8.87 -4.98
C GLY A 22 -7.68 -7.45 -5.52
N VAL A 23 -6.65 -6.62 -5.42
CA VAL A 23 -6.68 -5.19 -5.79
C VAL A 23 -5.75 -4.91 -6.96
N THR A 24 -6.24 -4.13 -7.92
CA THR A 24 -5.40 -3.59 -8.98
C THR A 24 -4.59 -2.41 -8.46
N SER A 25 -3.27 -2.42 -8.67
CA SER A 25 -2.43 -1.30 -8.28
C SER A 25 -2.86 -0.01 -8.99
N PRO A 26 -3.15 1.07 -8.25
CA PRO A 26 -3.48 2.35 -8.86
C PRO A 26 -2.25 2.90 -9.60
N SER A 27 -2.48 3.57 -10.73
CA SER A 27 -1.40 4.28 -11.43
C SER A 27 -0.93 5.45 -10.59
N LEU A 28 0.37 5.57 -10.33
CA LEU A 28 0.96 6.69 -9.55
C LEU A 28 0.58 8.06 -10.13
N ASN A 29 0.45 8.15 -11.45
CA ASN A 29 0.02 9.38 -12.14
C ASN A 29 -1.42 9.82 -11.80
N MET A 30 -2.24 8.93 -11.22
CA MET A 30 -3.59 9.23 -10.76
C MET A 30 -3.66 9.52 -9.26
N ILE A 31 -2.54 9.41 -8.53
CA ILE A 31 -2.47 9.63 -7.09
C ILE A 31 -2.00 11.05 -6.84
N ASP A 32 -2.93 11.93 -6.47
CA ASP A 32 -2.64 13.34 -6.22
C ASP A 32 -1.71 13.54 -5.01
N GLN A 33 -2.04 12.87 -3.89
CA GLN A 33 -1.27 12.99 -2.64
C GLN A 33 -1.24 11.69 -1.84
N ARG A 34 -2.36 10.96 -1.83
CA ARG A 34 -2.51 9.73 -1.06
C ARG A 34 -3.53 8.82 -1.72
N TRP A 35 -3.23 7.53 -1.70
CA TRP A 35 -4.18 6.46 -1.98
C TRP A 35 -4.23 5.51 -0.80
N GLU A 36 -5.41 5.03 -0.45
CA GLU A 36 -5.63 4.13 0.66
C GLU A 36 -6.55 3.01 0.21
N TYR A 37 -6.20 1.79 0.56
CA TYR A 37 -7.06 0.64 0.37
C TYR A 37 -7.37 -0.04 1.69
N ARG A 38 -8.68 -0.15 1.94
CA ARG A 38 -9.23 -0.78 3.13
C ARG A 38 -9.91 -2.07 2.74
N TYR A 39 -9.53 -3.15 3.40
CA TYR A 39 -10.15 -4.45 3.28
C TYR A 39 -10.85 -4.78 4.60
N GLN A 40 -12.14 -5.09 4.54
CA GLN A 40 -12.97 -5.39 5.74
C GLN A 40 -12.81 -4.35 6.86
N ASP A 41 -12.92 -3.07 6.50
CA ASP A 41 -12.76 -1.89 7.39
C ASP A 41 -11.33 -1.65 7.91
N ARG A 42 -10.36 -2.49 7.54
CA ARG A 42 -8.96 -2.35 7.93
C ARG A 42 -8.13 -1.76 6.81
N LEU A 43 -7.33 -0.75 7.10
CA LEU A 43 -6.35 -0.23 6.15
C LEU A 43 -5.25 -1.27 5.94
N VAL A 44 -5.16 -1.81 4.72
CA VAL A 44 -4.22 -2.89 4.38
C VAL A 44 -3.15 -2.46 3.39
N ALA A 45 -3.39 -1.41 2.61
CA ALA A 45 -2.39 -0.78 1.76
C ALA A 45 -2.59 0.73 1.70
N GLN A 46 -1.50 1.46 1.53
CA GLN A 46 -1.50 2.90 1.32
C GLN A 46 -0.34 3.29 0.42
N ILE A 47 -0.57 4.27 -0.44
CA ILE A 47 0.47 4.96 -1.20
C ILE A 47 0.44 6.41 -0.75
N GLN A 48 1.61 6.96 -0.47
CA GLN A 48 1.75 8.38 -0.16
C GLN A 48 2.76 8.99 -1.12
N VAL A 49 2.36 10.05 -1.82
CA VAL A 49 3.28 10.81 -2.67
C VAL A 49 3.86 11.93 -1.81
N ASP A 50 5.19 11.93 -1.70
CA ASP A 50 5.93 12.98 -0.98
C ASP A 50 5.88 14.31 -1.77
N THR A 51 6.19 15.43 -1.13
CA THR A 51 6.24 16.75 -1.79
C THR A 51 7.29 16.82 -2.91
N GLN A 52 8.22 15.86 -2.92
CA GLN A 52 9.22 15.66 -3.97
C GLN A 52 8.72 14.79 -5.14
N GLY A 53 7.46 14.33 -5.13
CA GLY A 53 6.88 13.45 -6.16
C GLY A 53 7.26 11.97 -6.00
N ASN A 54 7.92 11.60 -4.91
CA ASN A 54 8.31 10.21 -4.65
C ASN A 54 7.14 9.44 -4.04
N ALA A 55 6.74 8.34 -4.68
CA ALA A 55 5.73 7.44 -4.15
C ALA A 55 6.34 6.54 -3.06
N ARG A 56 5.75 6.56 -1.87
CA ARG A 56 6.03 5.67 -0.75
C ARG A 56 4.90 4.68 -0.60
N TYR A 57 5.27 3.41 -0.46
CA TYR A 57 4.34 2.30 -0.41
C TYR A 57 4.28 1.75 1.00
N PHE A 58 3.08 1.49 1.49
CA PHE A 58 2.83 1.00 2.83
C PHE A 58 1.85 -0.16 2.75
N ILE A 59 2.18 -1.30 3.37
CA ILE A 59 1.32 -2.50 3.39
C ILE A 59 1.20 -3.06 4.80
N ASP A 60 0.07 -3.69 5.12
CA ASP A 60 -0.09 -4.34 6.42
C ASP A 60 0.72 -5.64 6.46
N ALA A 61 1.83 -5.63 7.19
CA ALA A 61 2.71 -6.80 7.26
C ALA A 61 2.05 -8.03 7.90
N ARG A 62 0.95 -7.87 8.64
CA ARG A 62 0.20 -9.02 9.19
C ARG A 62 -0.54 -9.79 8.12
N ALA A 63 -0.90 -9.15 6.99
CA ALA A 63 -1.46 -9.85 5.84
C ALA A 63 -0.39 -10.65 5.07
N ILE A 64 0.89 -10.39 5.29
CA ILE A 64 2.02 -11.17 4.75
C ILE A 64 2.39 -12.33 5.70
N SER A 65 2.00 -12.28 6.98
CA SER A 65 2.19 -13.37 7.94
C SER A 65 1.20 -14.52 7.70
N VAL A 66 1.31 -15.15 6.55
CA VAL A 66 0.76 -16.47 6.25
C VAL A 66 1.80 -17.24 5.45
N ASN A 67 2.83 -17.74 6.15
CA ASN A 67 3.20 -19.15 6.22
C ASN A 67 4.49 -19.31 7.05
#